data_AF-A0A1Q3M4Q9-F1
#
_entry.id   AF-A0A1Q3M4Q9-F1
#
_cell.length_a   1.000
_cell.length_b   1.000
_cell.length_c   1.000
_cell.angle_alpha   90.00
_cell.angle_beta   90.00
_cell.angle_gamma   90.00
#
_symmetry.space_group_name_H-M   'P 1'
#
loop_
_entity.id
_entity.type
_entity.pdbx_description
1 polymer ?
#
loop_
_entity_poly.entity_id
_entity_poly.type
_entity_poly.pdbx_seq_one_letter_code
_entity_poly.pdbx_strand_id
1 'polypeptide(L)'
;HNTHSTFHLMPRLADRSVVIKPVDPIYIPAGQRGTLYISTPLWIAGLVDGLTEPLFDIPVIQPKDTWFGKDPQHGEICYATSVDGRTDLNLLKPRAFRAVTPIEFHNTSQHQLRFDRMNVPVPALPLFYSESTGRLWTSQIKVYYEGTDHPARIRIENKTPTQAGEVIYVHPPRAPGSTLFNMFDSFF
;
A
#
# COMPACT_ATOMS: atom_id res chain seq x y z
N HIS A 1 -25.09 15.85 26.46
CA HIS A 1 -23.78 15.58 25.84
C HIS A 1 -23.24 14.29 26.43
N ASN A 2 -23.05 13.25 25.63
CA ASN A 2 -22.37 12.04 26.08
C ASN A 2 -20.86 12.28 26.02
N THR A 3 -20.19 12.03 27.13
CA THR A 3 -18.73 12.16 27.25
C THR A 3 -18.19 10.79 27.66
N HIS A 4 -17.00 10.45 27.19
CA HIS A 4 -16.32 9.20 27.49
C HIS A 4 -15.03 9.49 28.24
N SER A 5 -14.66 8.63 29.17
CA SER A 5 -13.42 8.73 29.96
C SER A 5 -12.21 8.13 29.23
N THR A 6 -12.44 7.30 28.23
CA THR A 6 -11.42 6.61 27.43
C THR A 6 -11.39 7.14 26.00
N PHE A 7 -10.17 7.31 25.48
CA PHE A 7 -9.91 7.78 24.13
C PHE A 7 -8.67 7.07 23.59
N HIS A 8 -8.77 6.52 22.39
CA HIS A 8 -7.74 5.70 21.76
C HIS A 8 -7.13 6.41 20.56
N LEU A 9 -5.81 6.55 20.56
CA LEU A 9 -5.05 7.01 19.41
C LEU A 9 -4.52 5.80 18.64
N MET A 10 -5.03 5.59 17.43
CA MET A 10 -4.70 4.42 16.63
C MET A 10 -4.14 4.80 15.26
N PRO A 11 -3.09 4.12 14.77
CA PRO A 11 -2.59 4.37 13.42
C PRO A 11 -3.57 3.81 12.39
N ARG A 12 -3.90 4.55 11.34
CA ARG A 12 -4.63 4.03 10.16
C ARG A 12 -3.81 4.22 8.89
N LEU A 13 -4.10 3.45 7.86
CA LEU A 13 -3.56 3.69 6.51
C LEU A 13 -4.16 4.95 5.88
N ALA A 14 -3.64 5.38 4.73
CA ALA A 14 -4.21 6.49 3.96
C ALA A 14 -5.66 6.24 3.52
N ASP A 15 -6.44 7.31 3.43
CA ASP A 15 -7.82 7.30 2.93
C ASP A 15 -7.93 7.30 1.40
N ARG A 16 -6.83 7.49 0.68
CA ARG A 16 -6.73 7.38 -0.77
C ARG A 16 -5.58 6.49 -1.20
N SER A 17 -5.64 6.00 -2.44
CA SER A 17 -4.54 5.28 -3.06
C SER A 17 -3.27 6.14 -3.08
N VAL A 18 -2.12 5.49 -3.05
CA VAL A 18 -0.82 6.14 -2.95
C VAL A 18 0.01 5.80 -4.15
N VAL A 19 0.33 6.82 -4.93
CA VAL A 19 1.25 6.76 -6.04
C VAL A 19 2.68 6.71 -5.52
N ILE A 20 3.36 5.69 -5.98
CA ILE A 20 4.77 5.43 -5.72
C ILE A 20 5.54 5.59 -7.01
N LYS A 21 6.58 6.41 -6.92
CA LYS A 21 7.53 6.64 -7.99
C LYS A 21 8.93 6.25 -7.49
N PRO A 22 9.43 5.07 -7.89
CA PRO A 22 10.84 4.72 -7.69
C PRO A 22 11.78 5.80 -8.27
N VAL A 23 12.96 5.94 -7.69
CA VAL A 23 14.00 6.85 -8.24
C VAL A 23 14.44 6.37 -9.62
N ASP A 24 14.70 5.07 -9.73
CA ASP A 24 14.99 4.38 -10.98
C ASP A 24 13.84 3.43 -11.33
N PRO A 25 13.50 3.27 -12.62
CA PRO A 25 12.54 2.27 -13.08
C PRO A 25 12.81 0.88 -12.51
N ILE A 26 11.74 0.16 -12.18
CA ILE A 26 11.84 -1.22 -11.71
C ILE A 26 11.65 -2.16 -12.90
N TYR A 27 12.48 -3.19 -12.96
CA TYR A 27 12.48 -4.20 -14.01
C TYR A 27 12.31 -5.59 -13.41
N ILE A 28 11.34 -6.35 -13.92
CA ILE A 28 11.14 -7.77 -13.60
C ILE A 28 11.35 -8.56 -14.89
N PRO A 29 12.45 -9.33 -15.03
CA PRO A 29 12.73 -10.08 -16.25
C PRO A 29 11.63 -11.08 -16.62
N ALA A 30 11.61 -11.50 -17.89
CA ALA A 30 10.68 -12.51 -18.39
C ALA A 30 10.79 -13.82 -17.57
N GLY A 31 9.65 -14.40 -17.22
CA GLY A 31 9.57 -15.62 -16.40
C GLY A 31 10.01 -15.47 -14.94
N GLN A 32 10.33 -14.27 -14.46
CA GLN A 32 10.86 -14.04 -13.11
C GLN A 32 9.81 -13.51 -12.13
N ARG A 33 10.17 -13.59 -10.84
CA ARG A 33 9.41 -13.02 -9.73
C ARG A 33 10.32 -12.10 -8.91
N GLY A 34 9.72 -11.09 -8.29
CA GLY A 34 10.45 -10.17 -7.42
C GLY A 34 9.52 -9.54 -6.39
N THR A 35 10.03 -9.28 -5.18
CA THR A 35 9.27 -8.57 -4.15
C THR A 35 9.86 -7.17 -3.97
N LEU A 36 8.97 -6.17 -3.97
CA LEU A 36 9.28 -4.80 -3.63
C LEU A 36 8.65 -4.47 -2.27
N TYR A 37 9.48 -4.04 -1.33
CA TYR A 37 9.03 -3.46 -0.07
C TYR A 37 9.01 -1.95 -0.18
N ILE A 38 7.87 -1.36 0.08
CA ILE A 38 7.64 0.09 0.07
C ILE A 38 7.16 0.55 1.44
N SER A 39 7.25 1.86 1.70
CA SER A 39 6.72 2.48 2.91
C SER A 39 5.46 3.29 2.61
N THR A 40 4.30 2.86 3.07
CA THR A 40 3.02 3.59 2.90
C THR A 40 2.78 4.55 4.07
N PRO A 41 2.25 5.76 3.83
CA PRO A 41 2.01 6.76 4.87
C PRO A 41 0.89 6.35 5.83
N LEU A 42 0.97 6.82 7.08
CA LEU A 42 -0.02 6.59 8.11
C LEU A 42 -0.75 7.87 8.55
N TRP A 43 -1.97 7.64 9.01
CA TRP A 43 -2.87 8.57 9.66
C TRP A 43 -2.96 8.21 11.14
N ILE A 44 -3.43 9.17 11.95
CA ILE A 44 -3.82 8.93 13.33
C ILE A 44 -5.33 9.16 13.42
N ALA A 45 -6.02 8.12 13.89
CA ALA A 45 -7.44 8.16 14.18
C ALA A 45 -7.66 8.24 15.69
N GLY A 46 -8.54 9.15 16.10
CA GLY A 46 -9.02 9.25 17.48
C GLY A 46 -10.33 8.48 17.64
N LEU A 47 -10.31 7.37 18.37
CA LEU A 47 -11.46 6.48 18.56
C LEU A 47 -11.97 6.55 20.00
N VAL A 48 -13.28 6.38 20.15
CA VAL A 48 -13.98 6.35 21.45
C VAL A 48 -14.94 5.18 21.44
N ASP A 49 -15.02 4.48 22.57
CA ASP A 49 -15.88 3.31 22.72
C ASP A 49 -17.35 3.63 22.40
N GLY A 50 -17.97 2.80 21.55
CA GLY A 50 -19.36 2.97 21.13
C GLY A 50 -19.57 3.86 19.91
N LEU A 51 -18.52 4.50 19.37
CA LEU A 51 -18.58 5.16 18.06
C LEU A 51 -18.00 4.27 16.96
N THR A 52 -18.70 4.19 15.83
CA THR A 52 -18.25 3.43 14.65
C THR A 52 -17.18 4.19 13.86
N GLU A 53 -17.30 5.52 13.80
CA GLU A 53 -16.38 6.40 13.09
C GLU A 53 -15.46 7.15 14.07
N PRO A 54 -14.21 7.43 13.67
CA PRO A 54 -13.30 8.17 14.51
C PRO A 54 -13.73 9.64 14.67
N LEU A 55 -13.42 10.23 15.83
CA LEU A 55 -13.62 11.66 16.11
C LEU A 55 -12.78 12.55 15.18
N PHE A 56 -11.59 12.08 14.82
CA PHE A 56 -10.73 12.69 13.82
C PHE A 56 -9.88 11.62 13.15
N ASP A 57 -9.43 11.92 11.94
CA ASP A 57 -8.57 11.04 11.14
C ASP A 57 -7.64 11.93 10.31
N ILE A 58 -6.42 12.13 10.80
CA ILE A 58 -5.48 13.13 10.25
C ILE A 58 -4.17 12.47 9.81
N PRO A 59 -3.54 12.91 8.70
CA PRO A 59 -2.27 12.35 8.27
C PRO A 59 -1.17 12.69 9.27
N VAL A 60 -0.28 11.74 9.54
CA VAL A 60 0.93 12.02 10.36
C VAL A 60 1.84 13.00 9.63
N ILE A 61 1.96 12.83 8.31
CA ILE A 61 2.64 13.76 7.40
C ILE A 61 1.73 13.95 6.20
N GLN A 62 1.28 15.17 5.96
CA GLN A 62 0.40 15.51 4.84
C GLN A 62 1.04 15.13 3.50
N PRO A 63 0.49 14.15 2.77
CA PRO A 63 0.96 13.86 1.42
C PRO A 63 0.47 14.93 0.44
N LYS A 64 1.15 15.04 -0.70
CA LYS A 64 0.71 15.88 -1.81
C LYS A 64 -0.34 15.13 -2.63
N ASP A 65 -1.36 15.83 -3.10
CA ASP A 65 -2.28 15.27 -4.09
C ASP A 65 -1.58 15.09 -5.45
N THR A 66 -2.00 14.06 -6.19
CA THR A 66 -1.55 13.78 -7.54
C THR A 66 -2.67 13.07 -8.32
N TRP A 67 -2.62 13.16 -9.65
CA TRP A 67 -3.48 12.39 -10.53
C TRP A 67 -2.78 11.11 -11.02
N PHE A 68 -3.44 9.96 -10.94
CA PHE A 68 -3.00 8.71 -11.57
C PHE A 68 -3.99 8.34 -12.68
N GLY A 69 -3.53 8.19 -13.91
CA GLY A 69 -4.39 7.97 -15.07
C GLY A 69 -3.82 8.55 -16.36
N LYS A 70 -4.33 8.07 -17.50
CA LYS A 70 -3.88 8.51 -18.84
C LYS A 70 -4.27 9.94 -19.16
N ASP A 71 -5.44 10.37 -18.68
CA ASP A 71 -6.00 11.69 -18.89
C ASP A 71 -6.95 12.08 -17.74
N PRO A 72 -7.44 13.34 -17.67
CA PRO A 72 -8.34 13.79 -16.59
C PRO A 72 -9.71 13.10 -16.53
N GLN A 73 -10.15 12.40 -17.57
CA GLN A 73 -11.40 11.64 -17.60
C GLN A 73 -11.18 10.18 -17.17
N HIS A 74 -9.97 9.65 -17.35
CA HIS A 74 -9.59 8.27 -17.08
C HIS A 74 -8.45 8.20 -16.06
N GLY A 75 -8.79 8.44 -14.79
CA GLY A 75 -7.86 8.37 -13.68
C GLY A 75 -8.53 8.58 -12.32
N GLU A 76 -7.70 8.68 -11.28
CA GLU A 76 -8.12 8.92 -9.91
C GLU A 76 -7.17 9.90 -9.20
N ILE A 77 -7.73 10.64 -8.23
CA ILE A 77 -6.94 11.46 -7.30
C ILE A 77 -6.31 10.53 -6.27
N CYS A 78 -4.99 10.57 -6.19
CA CYS A 78 -4.17 9.81 -5.26
C CYS A 78 -3.28 10.75 -4.44
N TYR A 79 -2.58 10.18 -3.47
CA TYR A 79 -1.45 10.86 -2.85
C TYR A 79 -0.14 10.50 -3.55
N ALA A 80 0.71 11.49 -3.79
CA ALA A 80 2.10 11.28 -4.18
C ALA A 80 2.97 11.09 -2.96
N THR A 81 3.85 10.09 -3.01
CA THR A 81 4.92 9.97 -2.03
C THR A 81 6.22 9.59 -2.69
N SER A 82 7.30 10.29 -2.33
CA SER A 82 8.65 9.78 -2.57
C SER A 82 8.89 8.64 -1.58
N VAL A 83 9.16 7.46 -2.12
CA VAL A 83 9.46 6.27 -1.32
C VAL A 83 10.75 5.64 -1.78
N ASP A 84 11.52 5.19 -0.80
CA ASP A 84 12.59 4.24 -1.02
C ASP A 84 11.95 2.85 -1.17
N GLY A 85 11.60 2.46 -2.39
CA GLY A 85 11.28 1.06 -2.69
C GLY A 85 12.55 0.22 -2.62
N ARG A 86 12.51 -0.93 -1.94
CA ARG A 86 13.67 -1.84 -1.80
C ARG A 86 13.27 -3.27 -2.10
N THR A 87 14.13 -3.98 -2.82
CA THR A 87 13.97 -5.42 -3.05
C THR A 87 14.45 -6.25 -1.85
N ASP A 88 15.41 -5.72 -1.11
CA ASP A 88 15.82 -6.23 0.20
C ASP A 88 15.17 -5.41 1.32
N LEU A 89 14.38 -6.07 2.16
CA LEU A 89 13.72 -5.46 3.31
C LEU A 89 14.71 -4.81 4.29
N ASN A 90 15.92 -5.36 4.43
CA ASN A 90 16.93 -4.83 5.36
C ASN A 90 17.44 -3.45 4.93
N LEU A 91 17.31 -3.12 3.64
CA LEU A 91 17.65 -1.81 3.09
C LEU A 91 16.49 -0.80 3.20
N LEU A 92 15.29 -1.25 3.61
CA LEU A 92 14.13 -0.39 3.79
C LEU A 92 14.17 0.27 5.17
N LYS A 93 14.67 1.51 5.22
CA LYS A 93 14.78 2.31 6.45
C LYS A 93 13.46 2.28 7.26
N PRO A 94 13.47 1.78 8.50
CA PRO A 94 12.30 1.83 9.38
C PRO A 94 11.85 3.27 9.65
N ARG A 95 10.54 3.49 9.63
CA ARG A 95 9.91 4.79 9.96
C ARG A 95 8.62 4.50 10.74
N ALA A 96 8.53 4.99 11.98
CA ALA A 96 7.39 4.73 12.86
C ALA A 96 6.04 5.23 12.29
N PHE A 97 6.08 6.26 11.46
CA PHE A 97 4.91 6.86 10.81
C PHE A 97 4.58 6.24 9.44
N ARG A 98 5.14 5.08 9.10
CA ARG A 98 4.87 4.37 7.84
C ARG A 98 4.70 2.88 8.06
N ALA A 99 3.83 2.25 7.28
CA ALA A 99 3.71 0.80 7.23
C ALA A 99 4.57 0.22 6.10
N VAL A 100 5.09 -0.99 6.31
CA VAL A 100 5.73 -1.78 5.26
C VAL A 100 4.63 -2.43 4.41
N THR A 101 4.62 -2.10 3.13
CA THR A 101 3.70 -2.71 2.16
C THR A 101 4.50 -3.57 1.19
N PRO A 102 4.33 -4.91 1.21
CA PRO A 102 5.03 -5.80 0.30
C PRO A 102 4.24 -5.99 -0.99
N ILE A 103 4.91 -5.89 -2.13
CA ILE A 103 4.32 -6.09 -3.45
C ILE A 103 5.17 -7.10 -4.21
N GLU A 104 4.60 -8.26 -4.49
CA GLU A 104 5.25 -9.35 -5.21
C GLU A 104 4.77 -9.38 -6.66
N PHE A 105 5.72 -9.30 -7.57
CA PHE A 105 5.52 -9.35 -9.01
C PHE A 105 5.78 -10.75 -9.52
N HIS A 106 4.90 -11.21 -10.39
CA HIS A 106 4.99 -12.46 -11.12
C HIS A 106 4.92 -12.13 -12.61
N ASN A 107 6.06 -12.09 -13.28
CA ASN A 107 6.13 -11.90 -14.72
C ASN A 107 6.20 -13.27 -15.41
N THR A 108 5.07 -13.76 -15.91
CA THR A 108 5.01 -15.01 -16.67
C THR A 108 4.98 -14.77 -18.18
N SER A 109 5.14 -13.52 -18.60
CA SER A 109 5.25 -13.15 -20.01
C SER A 109 6.64 -13.44 -20.59
N GLN A 110 6.75 -13.32 -21.91
CA GLN A 110 8.02 -13.40 -22.64
C GLN A 110 8.80 -12.06 -22.69
N HIS A 111 8.27 -11.01 -22.07
CA HIS A 111 8.84 -9.67 -22.10
C HIS A 111 9.28 -9.23 -20.71
N GLN A 112 10.27 -8.34 -20.65
CA GLN A 112 10.65 -7.69 -19.41
C GLN A 112 9.53 -6.73 -18.99
N LEU A 113 9.03 -6.88 -17.76
CA LEU A 113 8.08 -5.95 -17.17
C LEU A 113 8.86 -4.75 -16.63
N ARG A 114 8.59 -3.56 -17.15
CA ARG A 114 9.11 -2.29 -16.64
C ARG A 114 7.98 -1.42 -16.11
N PHE A 115 8.23 -0.75 -14.99
CA PHE A 115 7.33 0.30 -14.50
C PHE A 115 8.09 1.42 -13.79
N ASP A 116 7.64 2.65 -14.04
CA ASP A 116 8.23 3.88 -13.49
C ASP A 116 7.36 4.49 -12.37
N ARG A 117 6.10 4.04 -12.29
CA ARG A 117 5.08 4.54 -11.37
C ARG A 117 4.05 3.46 -11.09
N MET A 118 3.61 3.37 -9.84
CA MET A 118 2.56 2.44 -9.44
C MET A 118 1.58 3.11 -8.49
N ASN A 119 0.30 2.80 -8.63
CA ASN A 119 -0.75 3.23 -7.74
C ASN A 119 -1.12 2.12 -6.76
N VAL A 120 -0.74 2.31 -5.49
CA VAL A 120 -0.97 1.31 -4.45
C VAL A 120 -2.33 1.55 -3.82
N PRO A 121 -3.23 0.55 -3.80
CA PRO A 121 -4.59 0.68 -3.26
C PRO A 121 -4.58 0.62 -1.73
N VAL A 122 -3.93 1.59 -1.10
CA VAL A 122 -3.74 1.67 0.36
C VAL A 122 -5.06 1.55 1.14
N PRO A 123 -6.19 2.15 0.72
CA PRO A 123 -7.47 1.99 1.42
C PRO A 123 -8.01 0.56 1.46
N ALA A 124 -7.59 -0.31 0.53
CA ALA A 124 -8.01 -1.71 0.45
C ALA A 124 -7.14 -2.66 1.28
N LEU A 125 -6.09 -2.15 1.93
CA LEU A 125 -5.17 -2.96 2.72
C LEU A 125 -5.57 -2.95 4.21
N PRO A 126 -5.54 -4.11 4.89
CA PRO A 126 -5.53 -4.17 6.34
C PRO A 126 -4.18 -3.71 6.91
N LEU A 127 -4.22 -3.23 8.16
CA LEU A 127 -3.04 -2.81 8.92
C LEU A 127 -2.77 -3.77 10.07
N PHE A 128 -1.51 -4.15 10.22
CA PHE A 128 -1.02 -5.05 11.25
C PHE A 128 0.18 -4.44 11.96
N TYR A 129 0.43 -4.87 13.19
CA TYR A 129 1.62 -4.54 13.97
C TYR A 129 2.41 -5.79 14.29
N SER A 130 3.73 -5.74 14.10
CA SER A 130 4.64 -6.82 14.45
C SER A 130 5.52 -6.36 15.60
N GLU A 131 5.36 -6.99 16.77
CA GLU A 131 6.19 -6.68 17.94
C GLU A 131 7.65 -7.06 17.70
N SER A 132 7.89 -8.20 17.05
CA SER A 132 9.24 -8.71 16.78
C SER A 132 10.05 -7.82 15.84
N THR A 133 9.39 -7.17 14.86
CA THR A 133 10.05 -6.23 13.95
C THR A 133 9.94 -4.78 14.40
N GLY A 134 9.06 -4.46 15.35
CA GLY A 134 8.74 -3.09 15.76
C GLY A 134 8.14 -2.24 14.64
N ARG A 135 7.48 -2.86 13.65
CA ARG A 135 6.97 -2.19 12.45
C ARG A 135 5.48 -2.48 12.24
N LEU A 136 4.84 -1.50 11.62
CA LEU A 136 3.51 -1.68 11.04
C LEU A 136 3.65 -2.29 9.64
N TRP A 137 2.71 -3.17 9.29
CA TRP A 137 2.70 -3.96 8.07
C TRP A 137 1.33 -3.91 7.43
N THR A 138 1.28 -4.04 6.11
CA THR A 138 0.04 -4.36 5.39
C THR A 138 0.08 -5.79 4.90
N SER A 139 -1.06 -6.30 4.41
CA SER A 139 -1.05 -7.53 3.64
C SER A 139 -0.22 -7.38 2.37
N GLN A 140 0.23 -8.52 1.84
CA GLN A 140 0.98 -8.59 0.59
C GLN A 140 0.07 -8.40 -0.62
N ILE A 141 0.52 -7.58 -1.56
CA ILE A 141 -0.09 -7.47 -2.88
C ILE A 141 0.67 -8.37 -3.85
N LYS A 142 -0.05 -9.11 -4.69
CA LYS A 142 0.51 -9.89 -5.80
C LYS A 142 0.06 -9.28 -7.12
N VAL A 143 1.01 -9.07 -8.01
CA VAL A 143 0.82 -8.56 -9.36
C VAL A 143 1.23 -9.66 -10.34
N TYR A 144 0.28 -10.14 -11.12
CA TYR A 144 0.52 -11.12 -12.18
C TYR A 144 0.50 -10.42 -13.53
N TYR A 145 1.60 -10.52 -14.27
CA TYR A 145 1.77 -9.96 -15.59
C TYR A 145 2.03 -11.09 -16.60
N GLU A 146 1.11 -11.23 -17.55
CA GLU A 146 1.12 -12.31 -18.55
C GLU A 146 1.47 -11.82 -19.96
N GLY A 147 1.56 -10.50 -20.16
CA GLY A 147 1.88 -9.87 -21.44
C GLY A 147 1.05 -8.59 -21.66
N THR A 148 1.25 -7.94 -22.80
CA THR A 148 0.59 -6.67 -23.14
C THR A 148 -0.88 -6.82 -23.52
N ASP A 149 -1.30 -8.03 -23.90
CA ASP A 149 -2.66 -8.32 -24.38
C ASP A 149 -3.69 -8.33 -23.24
N HIS A 150 -3.23 -8.40 -21.99
CA HIS A 150 -4.08 -8.46 -20.80
C HIS A 150 -3.63 -7.46 -19.74
N PRO A 151 -4.56 -6.78 -19.05
CA PRO A 151 -4.20 -5.99 -17.88
C PRO A 151 -3.60 -6.89 -16.79
N ALA A 152 -2.62 -6.37 -16.05
CA ALA A 152 -2.04 -7.12 -14.94
C ALA A 152 -3.10 -7.43 -13.89
N ARG A 153 -3.14 -8.68 -13.43
CA ARG A 153 -4.07 -9.11 -12.38
C ARG A 153 -3.48 -8.81 -11.02
N ILE A 154 -4.20 -8.04 -10.21
CA ILE A 154 -3.79 -7.63 -8.87
C ILE A 154 -4.60 -8.39 -7.83
N ARG A 155 -3.93 -8.93 -6.83
CA ARG A 155 -4.54 -9.66 -5.72
C ARG A 155 -3.98 -9.17 -4.40
N ILE A 156 -4.85 -8.82 -3.46
CA ILE A 156 -4.47 -8.58 -2.07
C ILE A 156 -4.58 -9.90 -1.32
N GLU A 157 -3.50 -10.34 -0.69
CA GLU A 157 -3.48 -11.59 0.08
C GLU A 157 -4.14 -11.38 1.44
N ASN A 158 -4.65 -12.46 2.02
CA ASN A 158 -5.26 -12.44 3.36
C ASN A 158 -4.23 -12.53 4.50
N LYS A 159 -2.93 -12.43 4.19
CA LYS A 159 -1.83 -12.57 5.14
C LYS A 159 -0.71 -11.56 4.88
N THR A 160 0.04 -11.27 5.93
CA THR A 160 1.33 -10.59 5.87
C THR A 160 2.41 -11.53 5.33
N PRO A 161 3.52 -11.01 4.78
CA PRO A 161 4.63 -11.86 4.35
C PRO A 161 5.36 -12.45 5.57
N THR A 162 6.12 -13.53 5.39
CA THR A 162 6.80 -14.23 6.50
C THR A 162 7.77 -13.33 7.27
N GLN A 163 8.35 -12.34 6.60
CA GLN A 163 9.25 -11.34 7.18
C GLN A 163 8.59 -10.45 8.24
N ALA A 164 7.25 -10.38 8.27
CA ALA A 164 6.53 -9.67 9.32
C ALA A 164 6.50 -10.43 10.65
N GLY A 165 6.85 -11.73 10.65
CA GLY A 165 6.74 -12.59 11.84
C GLY A 165 5.29 -12.71 12.32
N GLU A 166 5.12 -12.89 13.63
CA GLU A 166 3.81 -12.81 14.26
C GLU A 166 3.29 -11.36 14.24
N VAL A 167 2.01 -11.23 13.92
CA VAL A 167 1.37 -9.92 13.74
C VAL A 167 0.06 -9.83 14.51
N ILE A 168 -0.16 -8.66 15.09
CA ILE A 168 -1.41 -8.24 15.71
C ILE A 168 -2.21 -7.49 14.65
N TYR A 169 -3.47 -7.84 14.47
CA TYR A 169 -4.39 -7.10 13.61
C TYR A 169 -4.75 -5.76 14.24
N VAL A 170 -4.51 -4.65 13.53
CA VAL A 170 -4.71 -3.29 14.06
C VAL A 170 -5.98 -2.67 13.48
N HIS A 171 -6.11 -2.64 12.16
CA HIS A 171 -7.29 -2.11 11.49
C HIS A 171 -7.69 -2.87 10.23
N PRO A 172 -9.00 -2.92 9.93
CA PRO A 172 -9.48 -3.36 8.62
C PRO A 172 -9.10 -2.38 7.51
N PRO A 173 -9.22 -2.82 6.24
CA PRO A 173 -9.26 -1.92 5.11
C PRO A 173 -10.29 -0.80 5.33
N ARG A 174 -9.97 0.41 4.92
CA ARG A 174 -10.92 1.54 4.90
C ARG A 174 -12.02 1.31 3.87
N ALA A 175 -11.66 0.75 2.73
CA ALA A 175 -12.54 0.46 1.61
C ALA A 175 -12.22 -0.95 1.09
N PRO A 176 -12.80 -2.02 1.67
CA PRO A 176 -12.52 -3.41 1.28
C PRO A 176 -13.05 -3.80 -0.13
N GLY A 177 -13.47 -2.84 -0.95
CA GLY A 177 -14.20 -3.10 -2.19
C GLY A 177 -13.72 -2.28 -3.39
N SER A 178 -12.81 -2.85 -4.17
CA SER A 178 -12.99 -2.96 -5.63
C SER A 178 -12.17 -4.15 -6.12
N THR A 179 -12.79 -5.04 -6.90
CA THR A 179 -12.12 -6.18 -7.56
C THR A 179 -11.24 -5.74 -8.73
N LEU A 180 -11.21 -4.45 -9.03
CA LEU A 180 -10.40 -3.83 -10.07
C LEU A 180 -9.62 -2.68 -9.45
N PHE A 181 -8.29 -2.87 -9.34
CA PHE A 181 -7.35 -1.83 -8.96
C PHE A 181 -6.56 -1.44 -10.20
N ASN A 182 -6.54 -0.15 -10.55
CA ASN A 182 -5.64 0.35 -11.59
C ASN A 182 -4.30 0.67 -10.94
N MET A 183 -3.42 -0.34 -10.82
CA MET A 183 -2.09 -0.14 -10.23
C MET A 183 -1.08 0.44 -11.22
N PHE A 184 -1.32 0.34 -12.53
CA PHE A 184 -0.38 0.77 -13.58
C PHE A 184 -1.10 1.62 -14.64
N ASP A 185 -0.54 2.77 -14.99
CA ASP A 185 -1.05 3.67 -16.04
C ASP A 185 -0.74 3.14 -17.45
N SER A 186 0.42 2.48 -17.58
CA SER A 186 0.90 1.80 -18.78
C SER A 186 2.10 0.91 -18.43
N PHE A 187 2.22 -0.24 -19.09
CA PHE A 187 3.48 -1.00 -19.14
C PHE A 187 4.23 -0.59 -20.40
N PHE A 188 5.55 -0.40 -20.29
CA PHE A 188 6.45 -0.02 -21.39
C PHE A 188 7.42 -1.14 -21.72
#